data_AF-A0A135W6J0-F1
#
_entry.id   AF-A0A135W6J0-F1
#
_cell.length_a   1.000
_cell.length_b   1.000
_cell.length_c   1.000
_cell.angle_alpha   90.00
_cell.angle_beta   90.00
_cell.angle_gamma   90.00
#
_symmetry.space_group_name_H-M   'P 1'
#
loop_
_entity.id
_entity.type
_entity.pdbx_description
1 polymer ?
#
loop_
_entity_poly.entity_id
_entity_poly.type
_entity_poly.pdbx_seq_one_letter_code
_entity_poly.pdbx_strand_id
1 'polypeptide(L)'
;MKKITVFTLMLAGIAVLGQKVSDYKYISVPEKLKDFENKEPYGLEALLAKGLAGKKYIVVQTLKDWPAEAKDNPCSVGYANVSDNSSLLKNKVLFEIKDCNQKLIFSAKGASNIKSFKEGFQDALKEAIVAVPVSNPVEIVQTVKTEPVSVPSENKSETAPSSSVSENKSEKYTNGKLDLQKIQVDASQFILAESGSSVPFAVFKASSKRDVFRVKLRDGSSTIGYFENGNIVIDMPQSGGDFTKEVFSGK
;
A
#
# COMPACT_ATOMS: atom_id res chain seq x y z
N MET A 1 -13.13 -19.34 -52.58
CA MET A 1 -13.23 -20.04 -51.29
C MET A 1 -12.18 -19.49 -50.34
N LYS A 2 -12.65 -18.95 -49.20
CA LYS A 2 -12.01 -18.70 -47.89
C LYS A 2 -10.49 -18.89 -47.77
N LYS A 3 -9.77 -17.89 -47.24
CA LYS A 3 -8.95 -18.01 -46.00
C LYS A 3 -8.97 -16.70 -45.23
N ILE A 4 -9.20 -16.83 -43.93
CA ILE A 4 -9.63 -15.81 -42.96
C ILE A 4 -8.41 -15.10 -42.38
N THR A 5 -8.39 -13.77 -42.44
CA THR A 5 -7.44 -12.92 -41.73
C THR A 5 -7.80 -12.90 -40.25
N VAL A 6 -7.00 -13.55 -39.41
CA VAL A 6 -7.14 -13.52 -37.95
C VAL A 6 -6.42 -12.30 -37.42
N PHE A 7 -7.17 -11.26 -37.05
CA PHE A 7 -6.67 -10.09 -36.33
C PHE A 7 -6.85 -10.36 -34.82
N THR A 8 -5.83 -10.91 -34.17
CA THR A 8 -5.86 -11.17 -32.73
C THR A 8 -5.54 -9.88 -31.98
N LEU A 9 -6.58 -9.22 -31.47
CA LEU A 9 -6.48 -8.05 -30.62
C LEU A 9 -5.89 -8.44 -29.24
N MET A 10 -4.62 -8.10 -29.02
CA MET A 10 -3.92 -8.28 -27.76
C MET A 10 -4.35 -7.18 -26.78
N LEU A 11 -5.31 -7.49 -25.92
CA LEU A 11 -5.76 -6.61 -24.85
C LEU A 11 -4.76 -6.67 -23.68
N ALA A 12 -3.79 -5.74 -23.66
CA ALA A 12 -2.88 -5.57 -22.53
C ALA A 12 -3.62 -4.88 -21.37
N GLY A 13 -4.03 -5.65 -20.36
CA GLY A 13 -4.57 -5.13 -19.11
C GLY A 13 -3.45 -4.53 -18.26
N ILE A 14 -3.41 -3.20 -18.12
CA ILE A 14 -2.55 -2.52 -17.17
C ILE A 14 -3.17 -2.71 -15.78
N ALA A 15 -2.58 -3.59 -14.96
CA ALA A 15 -2.98 -3.74 -13.57
C ALA A 15 -2.50 -2.51 -12.78
N VAL A 16 -3.38 -1.55 -12.56
CA VAL A 16 -3.15 -0.42 -11.67
C VAL A 16 -3.04 -0.97 -10.24
N LEU A 17 -1.85 -0.95 -9.67
CA LEU A 17 -1.65 -1.18 -8.23
C LEU A 17 -2.43 -0.08 -7.47
N GLY A 18 -3.62 -0.45 -6.99
CA GLY A 18 -4.45 0.44 -6.18
C GLY A 18 -3.93 0.52 -4.76
N GLN A 19 -3.67 1.74 -4.28
CA GLN A 19 -3.43 2.02 -2.86
C GLN A 19 -4.58 1.45 -2.04
N LYS A 20 -4.26 0.69 -0.99
CA LYS A 20 -5.25 0.11 -0.09
C LYS A 20 -5.50 1.09 1.04
N VAL A 21 -6.78 1.28 1.39
CA VAL A 21 -7.14 2.14 2.52
C VAL A 21 -6.58 1.66 3.86
N SER A 22 -6.34 0.35 4.02
CA SER A 22 -5.71 -0.23 5.21
C SER A 22 -4.31 0.31 5.49
N ASP A 23 -3.62 0.81 4.47
CA ASP A 23 -2.23 1.28 4.58
C ASP A 23 -2.16 2.68 5.20
N TYR A 24 -3.31 3.35 5.39
CA TYR A 24 -3.41 4.66 6.00
C TYR A 24 -3.51 4.56 7.51
N LYS A 25 -2.66 5.32 8.21
CA LYS A 25 -2.71 5.51 9.67
C LYS A 25 -3.76 6.55 10.04
N TYR A 26 -3.86 7.61 9.23
CA TYR A 26 -4.68 8.77 9.48
C TYR A 26 -5.82 8.86 8.46
N ILE A 27 -7.03 9.14 8.93
CA ILE A 27 -8.16 9.51 8.07
C ILE A 27 -8.71 10.86 8.51
N SER A 28 -8.76 11.80 7.58
CA SER A 28 -9.42 13.08 7.75
C SER A 28 -10.92 12.95 7.56
N VAL A 29 -11.68 13.31 8.59
CA VAL A 29 -13.15 13.42 8.57
C VAL A 29 -13.52 14.90 8.57
N PRO A 30 -14.30 15.39 7.60
CA PRO A 30 -14.70 16.79 7.56
C PRO A 30 -15.63 17.12 8.74
N GLU A 31 -15.54 18.35 9.26
CA GLU A 31 -16.42 18.85 10.34
C GLU A 31 -17.89 18.87 9.90
N LYS A 32 -18.13 19.00 8.59
CA LYS A 32 -19.45 18.98 7.98
C LYS A 32 -19.42 18.18 6.69
N LEU A 33 -20.38 17.28 6.53
CA LEU A 33 -20.57 16.56 5.28
C LEU A 33 -21.41 17.41 4.31
N LYS A 34 -20.84 17.75 3.14
CA LYS A 34 -21.45 18.69 2.17
C LYS A 34 -22.90 18.35 1.81
N ASP A 35 -23.20 17.07 1.60
CA ASP A 35 -24.54 16.61 1.19
C ASP A 35 -25.57 16.61 2.33
N PHE A 36 -25.12 16.81 3.57
CA PHE A 36 -25.92 16.85 4.78
C PHE A 36 -25.87 18.20 5.51
N GLU A 37 -25.03 19.14 5.06
CA GLU A 37 -24.79 20.44 5.71
C GLU A 37 -26.05 21.31 5.78
N ASN A 38 -26.94 21.21 4.78
CA ASN A 38 -28.21 21.96 4.74
C ASN A 38 -29.39 21.18 5.35
N LYS A 39 -29.13 20.04 6.00
CA LYS A 39 -30.14 19.19 6.62
C LYS A 39 -30.02 19.27 8.15
N GLU A 40 -31.00 18.71 8.86
CA GLU A 40 -30.86 18.53 10.30
C GLU A 40 -29.59 17.74 10.66
N PRO A 41 -28.95 18.04 11.80
CA PRO A 41 -27.75 17.34 12.22
C PRO A 41 -28.08 15.87 12.52
N TYR A 42 -27.78 15.01 11.56
CA TYR A 42 -27.96 13.56 11.70
C TYR A 42 -26.85 12.91 12.52
N GLY A 43 -25.81 13.65 12.93
CA GLY A 43 -24.70 13.16 13.75
C GLY A 43 -23.82 12.14 13.03
N LEU A 44 -23.71 12.27 11.70
CA LEU A 44 -23.00 11.31 10.85
C LEU A 44 -21.48 11.47 10.99
N GLU A 45 -21.00 12.68 11.22
CA GLU A 45 -19.59 13.02 11.41
C GLU A 45 -19.03 12.31 12.66
N ALA A 46 -19.74 12.44 13.78
CA ALA A 46 -19.36 11.79 15.05
C ALA A 46 -19.42 10.26 14.94
N LEU A 47 -20.43 9.72 14.25
CA LEU A 47 -20.58 8.30 14.01
C LEU A 47 -19.44 7.77 13.13
N LEU A 48 -19.11 8.49 12.05
CA LEU A 48 -18.01 8.15 11.14
C LEU A 48 -16.68 8.14 11.88
N ALA A 49 -16.38 9.19 12.64
CA ALA A 49 -15.16 9.29 13.43
C ALA A 49 -15.04 8.12 14.42
N LYS A 50 -16.11 7.80 15.14
CA LYS A 50 -16.14 6.66 16.07
C LYS A 50 -15.95 5.32 15.35
N GLY A 51 -16.59 5.14 14.21
CA GLY A 51 -16.50 3.92 13.41
C GLY A 51 -15.09 3.66 12.88
N LEU A 52 -14.43 4.70 12.36
CA LEU A 52 -13.05 4.63 11.87
C LEU A 52 -12.04 4.42 13.01
N ALA A 53 -12.24 5.08 14.16
CA ALA A 53 -11.45 4.83 15.36
C ALA A 53 -11.57 3.36 15.82
N GLY A 54 -12.77 2.78 15.77
CA GLY A 54 -12.99 1.34 16.03
C GLY A 54 -12.26 0.41 15.05
N LYS A 55 -11.92 0.90 13.85
CA LYS A 55 -11.11 0.22 12.84
C LYS A 55 -9.62 0.55 12.94
N LYS A 56 -9.16 1.12 14.07
CA LYS A 56 -7.77 1.51 14.37
C LYS A 56 -7.19 2.66 13.54
N TYR A 57 -8.01 3.44 12.83
CA TYR A 57 -7.54 4.67 12.19
C TYR A 57 -7.48 5.81 13.21
N ILE A 58 -6.48 6.67 13.09
CA ILE A 58 -6.43 7.94 13.83
C ILE A 58 -7.23 8.97 13.04
N VAL A 59 -8.34 9.44 13.62
CA VAL A 59 -9.22 10.41 12.96
C VAL A 59 -8.73 11.82 13.23
N VAL A 60 -8.56 12.59 12.17
CA VAL A 60 -8.17 14.01 12.20
C VAL A 60 -9.25 14.84 11.48
N GLN A 61 -9.38 16.13 11.77
CA GLN A 61 -10.47 16.96 11.22
C GLN A 61 -9.93 18.20 10.51
N THR A 62 -9.20 19.05 11.22
CA THR A 62 -8.56 20.22 10.62
C THR A 62 -7.05 20.03 10.54
N LEU A 63 -6.40 20.72 9.59
CA LEU A 63 -4.93 20.73 9.47
C LEU A 63 -4.23 21.15 10.77
N LYS A 64 -4.89 21.91 11.65
CA LYS A 64 -4.34 22.31 12.95
C LYS A 64 -4.19 21.11 13.87
N ASP A 65 -5.16 20.19 13.83
CA ASP A 65 -5.24 18.99 14.68
C ASP A 65 -4.36 17.84 14.18
N TRP A 66 -3.73 17.99 13.01
CA TRP A 66 -2.89 16.93 12.45
C TRP A 66 -1.59 16.78 13.26
N PRO A 67 -1.17 15.55 13.55
CA PRO A 67 0.15 15.30 14.14
C PRO A 67 1.26 15.74 13.18
N ALA A 68 2.44 16.05 13.71
CA ALA A 68 3.58 16.53 12.93
C ALA A 68 3.90 15.59 11.74
N GLU A 69 3.91 14.28 11.99
CA GLU A 69 4.11 13.24 10.96
C GLU A 69 3.14 13.37 9.76
N ALA A 70 1.87 13.72 10.01
CA ALA A 70 0.86 13.87 8.98
C ALA A 70 0.94 15.24 8.27
N LYS A 71 1.42 16.28 8.97
CA LYS A 71 1.70 17.60 8.37
C LYS A 71 2.88 17.53 7.42
N ASP A 72 3.93 16.80 7.80
CA ASP A 72 5.15 16.61 7.00
C ASP A 72 4.90 15.69 5.79
N ASN A 73 3.94 14.77 5.89
CA ASN A 73 3.51 13.93 4.77
C ASN A 73 1.97 13.90 4.64
N PRO A 74 1.35 14.87 3.95
CA PRO A 74 -0.11 14.94 3.78
C PRO A 74 -0.72 13.75 3.03
N CYS A 75 0.08 12.99 2.28
CA CYS A 75 -0.35 11.79 1.58
C CYS A 75 -0.47 10.56 2.49
N SER A 76 0.00 10.64 3.74
CA SER A 76 -0.27 9.65 4.79
C SER A 76 -1.70 9.73 5.35
N VAL A 77 -2.48 10.73 4.91
CA VAL A 77 -3.86 10.97 5.34
C VAL A 77 -4.83 10.63 4.22
N GLY A 78 -5.81 9.78 4.52
CA GLY A 78 -6.95 9.51 3.65
C GLY A 78 -8.07 10.51 3.92
N TYR A 79 -8.78 10.97 2.89
CA TYR A 79 -9.85 11.96 3.02
C TYR A 79 -11.20 11.27 2.89
N ALA A 80 -11.92 11.17 4.00
CA ALA A 80 -13.23 10.56 4.06
C ALA A 80 -14.32 11.52 3.57
N ASN A 81 -15.29 11.00 2.83
CA ASN A 81 -16.51 11.70 2.47
C ASN A 81 -17.71 10.75 2.56
N VAL A 82 -18.87 11.30 2.93
CA VAL A 82 -20.15 10.59 2.89
C VAL A 82 -21.10 11.41 2.04
N SER A 83 -21.67 10.77 1.03
CA SER A 83 -22.64 11.37 0.14
C SER A 83 -24.00 10.68 0.27
N ASP A 84 -25.06 11.47 0.09
CA ASP A 84 -26.42 10.94 0.05
C ASP A 84 -26.64 10.23 -1.29
N ASN A 85 -26.91 8.92 -1.25
CA ASN A 85 -27.22 8.12 -2.43
C ASN A 85 -28.64 7.56 -2.38
N SER A 86 -29.53 8.21 -1.62
CA SER A 86 -30.88 7.74 -1.34
C SER A 86 -31.74 7.65 -2.59
N SER A 87 -32.77 6.82 -2.47
CA SER A 87 -33.85 6.69 -3.45
C SER A 87 -35.18 6.99 -2.77
N LEU A 88 -36.26 7.20 -3.53
CA LEU A 88 -37.59 7.59 -3.00
C LEU A 88 -38.09 6.77 -1.80
N LEU A 89 -37.64 5.51 -1.66
CA LEU A 89 -38.12 4.57 -0.64
C LEU A 89 -37.06 4.15 0.39
N LYS A 90 -35.78 4.51 0.19
CA LYS A 90 -34.67 4.02 1.03
C LYS A 90 -33.61 5.08 1.25
N ASN A 91 -33.21 5.23 2.51
CA ASN A 91 -32.05 6.01 2.93
C ASN A 91 -30.78 5.23 2.55
N LYS A 92 -29.92 5.82 1.73
CA LYS A 92 -28.66 5.20 1.32
C LYS A 92 -27.53 6.20 1.41
N VAL A 93 -26.35 5.71 1.74
CA VAL A 93 -25.12 6.50 1.76
C VAL A 93 -24.06 5.86 0.88
N LEU A 94 -23.25 6.71 0.26
CA LEU A 94 -22.00 6.33 -0.37
C LEU A 94 -20.86 6.85 0.50
N PHE A 95 -20.11 5.93 1.10
CA PHE A 95 -18.91 6.24 1.86
C PHE A 95 -17.68 6.07 0.98
N GLU A 96 -16.83 7.09 0.92
CA GLU A 96 -15.62 7.10 0.10
C GLU A 96 -14.42 7.58 0.91
N ILE A 97 -13.26 7.01 0.61
CA ILE A 97 -11.97 7.55 1.07
C ILE A 97 -11.11 7.78 -0.16
N LYS A 98 -10.53 8.97 -0.24
CA LYS A 98 -9.61 9.40 -1.30
C LYS A 98 -8.20 9.62 -0.73
N ASP A 99 -7.18 9.49 -1.58
CA ASP A 99 -5.82 9.91 -1.23
C ASP A 99 -5.65 11.43 -1.38
N CYS A 100 -4.42 11.92 -1.12
CA CYS A 100 -4.05 13.33 -1.33
C CYS A 100 -4.17 13.80 -2.79
N ASN A 101 -4.13 12.88 -3.76
CA ASN A 101 -4.27 13.16 -5.19
C ASN A 101 -5.74 13.09 -5.65
N GLN A 102 -6.69 13.06 -4.72
CA GLN A 102 -8.13 12.91 -4.97
C GLN A 102 -8.51 11.58 -5.66
N LYS A 103 -7.62 10.58 -5.65
CA LYS A 103 -7.87 9.24 -6.18
C LYS A 103 -8.70 8.44 -5.18
N LEU A 104 -9.75 7.80 -5.66
CA LEU A 104 -10.58 6.90 -4.85
C LEU A 104 -9.80 5.63 -4.48
N ILE A 105 -9.58 5.43 -3.17
CA ILE A 105 -8.86 4.26 -2.62
C ILE A 105 -9.79 3.30 -1.89
N PHE A 106 -10.98 3.75 -1.50
CA PHE A 106 -12.03 2.92 -0.93
C PHE A 106 -13.41 3.50 -1.19
N SER A 107 -14.38 2.61 -1.44
CA SER A 107 -15.79 2.96 -1.58
C SER A 107 -16.66 1.85 -1.03
N ALA A 108 -17.67 2.22 -0.24
CA ALA A 108 -18.67 1.30 0.29
C ALA A 108 -20.04 1.98 0.26
N LYS A 109 -21.08 1.18 -0.01
CA LYS A 109 -22.47 1.61 0.04
C LYS A 109 -23.11 1.03 1.29
N GLY A 110 -24.00 1.80 1.90
CA GLY A 110 -24.89 1.33 2.95
C GLY A 110 -26.31 1.79 2.71
N ALA A 111 -27.28 1.01 3.16
CA ALA A 111 -28.69 1.23 2.92
C ALA A 111 -29.52 0.81 4.14
N SER A 112 -30.39 1.71 4.62
CA SER A 112 -31.31 1.40 5.69
C SER A 112 -32.74 1.23 5.19
N ASN A 113 -33.47 0.32 5.84
CA ASN A 113 -34.93 0.21 5.68
C ASN A 113 -35.69 1.10 6.68
N ILE A 114 -35.00 1.78 7.60
CA ILE A 114 -35.60 2.73 8.54
C ILE A 114 -35.99 3.99 7.77
N LYS A 115 -37.27 4.37 7.84
CA LYS A 115 -37.82 5.52 7.12
C LYS A 115 -37.43 6.86 7.73
N SER A 116 -37.21 6.92 9.05
CA SER A 116 -36.70 8.12 9.73
C SER A 116 -35.34 8.50 9.14
N PHE A 117 -35.19 9.75 8.66
CA PHE A 117 -33.95 10.19 8.02
C PHE A 117 -32.75 10.08 8.96
N LYS A 118 -32.87 10.59 10.19
CA LYS A 118 -31.77 10.56 11.16
C LYS A 118 -31.29 9.14 11.46
N GLU A 119 -32.21 8.26 11.84
CA GLU A 119 -31.88 6.88 12.18
C GLU A 119 -31.47 6.06 10.95
N GLY A 120 -32.15 6.28 9.81
CA GLY A 120 -31.87 5.59 8.57
C GLY A 120 -30.51 5.95 7.98
N PHE A 121 -30.09 7.22 8.01
CA PHE A 121 -28.75 7.60 7.57
C PHE A 121 -27.66 7.10 8.52
N GLN A 122 -27.90 7.11 9.84
CA GLN A 122 -26.96 6.54 10.81
C GLN A 122 -26.78 5.03 10.62
N ASP A 123 -27.88 4.31 10.41
CA ASP A 123 -27.88 2.86 10.16
C ASP A 123 -27.18 2.51 8.84
N ALA A 124 -27.51 3.21 7.76
CA ALA A 124 -26.85 3.06 6.47
C ALA A 124 -25.33 3.33 6.57
N LEU A 125 -24.91 4.35 7.34
CA LEU A 125 -23.49 4.65 7.52
C LEU A 125 -22.76 3.56 8.33
N LYS A 126 -23.39 2.98 9.36
CA LYS A 126 -22.81 1.83 10.08
C LYS A 126 -22.56 0.65 9.16
N GLU A 127 -23.51 0.32 8.28
CA GLU A 127 -23.37 -0.74 7.30
C GLU A 127 -22.17 -0.50 6.37
N ALA A 128 -22.03 0.73 5.86
CA ALA A 128 -20.90 1.09 5.00
C ALA A 128 -19.53 1.00 5.71
N ILE A 129 -19.45 1.39 6.99
CA ILE A 129 -18.22 1.35 7.80
C ILE A 129 -17.75 -0.08 8.09
N VAL A 130 -18.67 -1.06 8.16
CA VAL A 130 -18.30 -2.46 8.40
C VAL A 130 -17.33 -2.96 7.33
N ALA A 131 -17.51 -2.55 6.07
CA ALA A 131 -16.67 -2.92 4.94
C ALA A 131 -15.26 -2.32 4.99
N VAL A 132 -15.01 -1.32 5.85
CA VAL A 132 -13.69 -0.70 5.99
C VAL A 132 -12.74 -1.71 6.63
N PRO A 133 -11.60 -2.03 5.99
CA PRO A 133 -10.59 -2.89 6.60
C PRO A 133 -9.97 -2.19 7.80
N VAL A 134 -9.48 -2.98 8.76
CA VAL A 134 -8.75 -2.44 9.91
C VAL A 134 -7.45 -1.79 9.43
N SER A 135 -7.13 -0.62 9.99
CA SER A 135 -5.87 0.08 9.73
C SER A 135 -4.68 -0.82 10.11
N ASN A 136 -3.75 -0.96 9.17
CA ASN A 136 -2.48 -1.63 9.35
C ASN A 136 -1.42 -0.83 8.59
N PRO A 137 -1.11 0.39 9.06
CA PRO A 137 -0.19 1.27 8.37
C PRO A 137 1.20 0.64 8.44
N VAL A 138 1.79 0.43 7.28
CA VAL A 138 3.19 0.03 7.21
C VAL A 138 4.00 1.25 7.64
N GLU A 139 4.71 1.17 8.76
CA GLU A 139 5.61 2.23 9.20
C GLU A 139 6.69 2.45 8.15
N ILE A 140 6.45 3.42 7.28
CA ILE A 140 7.49 4.06 6.48
C ILE A 140 8.36 4.86 7.43
N VAL A 141 9.44 4.25 7.89
CA VAL A 141 10.60 4.95 8.44
C VAL A 141 11.15 5.82 7.31
N GLN A 142 10.63 7.04 7.19
CA GLN A 142 11.34 8.10 6.50
C GLN A 142 12.58 8.36 7.33
N THR A 143 13.73 7.88 6.85
CA THR A 143 15.01 8.45 7.18
C THR A 143 14.98 9.91 6.75
N VAL A 144 14.59 10.79 7.68
CA VAL A 144 14.99 12.19 7.65
C VAL A 144 16.51 12.15 7.56
N LYS A 145 17.02 12.51 6.38
CA LYS A 145 18.44 12.71 6.14
C LYS A 145 18.87 13.91 6.97
N THR A 146 19.21 13.70 8.24
CA THR A 146 20.09 14.61 8.97
C THR A 146 21.48 14.37 8.42
N GLU A 147 21.80 15.09 7.35
CA GLU A 147 23.17 15.22 6.87
C GLU A 147 23.94 16.18 7.82
N PRO A 148 25.25 15.98 8.04
CA PRO A 148 26.03 16.75 8.99
C PRO A 148 26.26 18.18 8.48
N VAL A 149 26.35 19.10 9.43
CA VAL A 149 26.73 20.51 9.23
C VAL A 149 28.08 20.61 8.51
N SER A 150 28.09 21.23 7.33
CA SER A 150 29.25 21.94 6.80
C SER A 150 28.79 23.25 6.16
N VAL A 151 29.38 24.36 6.63
CA VAL A 151 29.15 25.75 6.18
C VAL A 151 30.33 26.15 5.26
N PRO A 152 30.28 27.26 4.50
CA PRO A 152 29.65 27.43 3.19
C PRO A 152 30.69 27.74 2.07
N SER A 153 30.30 27.60 0.81
CA SER A 153 30.86 28.45 -0.26
C SER A 153 29.83 28.73 -1.35
N GLU A 154 29.65 30.03 -1.62
CA GLU A 154 28.92 30.66 -2.75
C GLU A 154 29.43 30.12 -4.11
N ASN A 155 28.70 30.13 -5.23
CA ASN A 155 27.86 31.18 -5.79
C ASN A 155 27.01 30.64 -6.99
N LYS A 156 25.73 31.04 -7.04
CA LYS A 156 24.86 31.44 -8.18
C LYS A 156 24.83 30.67 -9.54
N SER A 157 23.64 30.13 -9.87
CA SER A 157 22.71 30.59 -10.95
C SER A 157 22.08 29.49 -11.82
N GLU A 158 20.77 29.32 -11.62
CA GLU A 158 19.64 29.18 -12.57
C GLU A 158 19.55 28.10 -13.67
N THR A 159 18.35 27.47 -13.69
CA THR A 159 17.52 27.05 -14.86
C THR A 159 17.21 25.55 -14.99
N ALA A 160 15.92 25.22 -14.90
CA ALA A 160 15.26 23.97 -15.31
C ALA A 160 14.88 24.02 -16.82
N PRO A 161 14.32 22.99 -17.49
CA PRO A 161 14.08 21.58 -17.12
C PRO A 161 14.51 20.56 -18.23
N SER A 162 14.50 19.25 -17.91
CA SER A 162 13.90 18.14 -18.71
C SER A 162 14.62 16.77 -18.59
N SER A 163 13.85 15.76 -18.15
CA SER A 163 13.76 14.35 -18.58
C SER A 163 14.99 13.56 -19.10
N SER A 164 15.35 12.45 -18.41
CA SER A 164 15.58 11.11 -19.03
C SER A 164 16.01 9.99 -18.04
N VAL A 165 15.24 8.88 -18.07
CA VAL A 165 15.53 7.42 -17.95
C VAL A 165 16.71 6.91 -17.07
N SER A 166 16.41 6.01 -16.11
CA SER A 166 17.35 5.27 -15.24
C SER A 166 17.82 3.89 -15.77
N GLU A 167 19.10 3.57 -15.52
CA GLU A 167 19.80 2.29 -15.79
C GLU A 167 19.78 1.29 -14.60
N ASN A 168 19.82 -0.03 -14.91
CA ASN A 168 19.80 -1.18 -13.99
C ASN A 168 21.21 -1.74 -13.68
N LYS A 169 21.51 -2.06 -12.41
CA LYS A 169 22.72 -2.79 -11.97
C LYS A 169 22.32 -4.16 -11.37
N SER A 170 22.72 -5.28 -11.99
CA SER A 170 22.44 -6.65 -11.52
C SER A 170 23.61 -7.24 -10.71
N GLU A 171 23.33 -7.80 -9.52
CA GLU A 171 24.31 -8.42 -8.60
C GLU A 171 24.28 -9.97 -8.72
N LYS A 172 25.43 -10.65 -8.67
CA LYS A 172 25.55 -12.13 -8.77
C LYS A 172 25.97 -12.75 -7.44
N TYR A 173 25.44 -13.94 -7.14
CA TYR A 173 25.68 -14.68 -5.89
C TYR A 173 25.94 -16.16 -6.15
N THR A 174 26.78 -16.83 -5.35
CA THR A 174 27.09 -18.27 -5.48
C THR A 174 27.24 -18.97 -4.13
N ASN A 175 26.91 -20.25 -4.06
CA ASN A 175 27.25 -21.12 -2.93
C ASN A 175 28.30 -22.20 -3.31
N GLY A 176 28.96 -22.04 -4.46
CA GLY A 176 29.92 -23.00 -5.02
C GLY A 176 29.29 -24.16 -5.82
N LYS A 177 27.99 -24.41 -5.65
CA LYS A 177 27.22 -25.40 -6.43
C LYS A 177 26.25 -24.74 -7.41
N LEU A 178 25.68 -23.60 -7.02
CA LEU A 178 24.70 -22.83 -7.77
C LEU A 178 25.20 -21.40 -7.97
N ASP A 179 25.06 -20.89 -9.19
CA ASP A 179 25.28 -19.48 -9.53
C ASP A 179 23.93 -18.81 -9.79
N LEU A 180 23.62 -17.79 -8.99
CA LEU A 180 22.32 -17.13 -8.96
C LEU A 180 22.47 -15.64 -9.22
N GLN A 181 21.55 -15.06 -9.97
CA GLN A 181 21.44 -13.63 -10.18
C GLN A 181 20.37 -13.07 -9.25
N LYS A 182 20.72 -12.01 -8.52
CA LYS A 182 19.76 -11.23 -7.76
C LYS A 182 19.12 -10.23 -8.70
N ILE A 183 17.82 -10.37 -8.89
CA ILE A 183 17.02 -9.47 -9.70
C ILE A 183 16.07 -8.76 -8.75
N GLN A 184 16.22 -7.44 -8.66
CA GLN A 184 15.28 -6.61 -7.94
C GLN A 184 13.97 -6.56 -8.73
N VAL A 185 12.88 -7.07 -8.15
CA VAL A 185 11.55 -7.03 -8.78
C VAL A 185 10.87 -5.71 -8.45
N ASP A 186 10.99 -5.29 -7.20
CA ASP A 186 10.54 -4.00 -6.68
C ASP A 186 11.31 -3.68 -5.38
N ALA A 187 11.07 -2.54 -4.74
CA ALA A 187 11.80 -2.13 -3.54
C ALA A 187 11.72 -3.13 -2.35
N SER A 188 10.71 -4.00 -2.32
CA SER A 188 10.41 -4.93 -1.21
C SER A 188 10.60 -6.40 -1.57
N GLN A 189 10.86 -6.69 -2.84
CA GLN A 189 10.95 -8.04 -3.37
C GLN A 189 12.12 -8.15 -4.35
N PHE A 190 12.95 -9.16 -4.13
CA PHE A 190 13.93 -9.59 -5.10
C PHE A 190 13.83 -11.10 -5.28
N ILE A 191 14.36 -11.58 -6.39
CA ILE A 191 14.43 -13.01 -6.68
C ILE A 191 15.89 -13.40 -6.87
N LEU A 192 16.21 -14.62 -6.48
CA LEU A 192 17.40 -15.31 -6.94
C LEU A 192 17.01 -16.22 -8.09
N ALA A 193 17.61 -16.01 -9.26
CA ALA A 193 17.32 -16.76 -10.47
C ALA A 193 18.58 -17.41 -11.04
N GLU A 194 18.45 -18.67 -11.47
CA GLU A 194 19.50 -19.39 -12.18
C GLU A 194 19.43 -19.05 -13.67
N SER A 195 20.58 -18.81 -14.31
CA SER A 195 20.64 -18.48 -15.73
C SER A 195 20.04 -19.61 -16.57
N GLY A 196 19.00 -19.32 -17.35
CA GLY A 196 18.31 -20.30 -18.20
C GLY A 196 17.11 -20.99 -17.56
N SER A 197 16.79 -20.72 -16.29
CA SER A 197 15.55 -21.19 -15.65
C SER A 197 14.43 -20.16 -15.81
N SER A 198 13.22 -20.63 -16.15
CA SER A 198 12.00 -19.79 -16.16
C SER A 198 11.36 -19.64 -14.77
N VAL A 199 11.83 -20.39 -13.78
CA VAL A 199 11.35 -20.36 -12.40
C VAL A 199 12.48 -19.87 -11.49
N PRO A 200 12.26 -18.83 -10.66
CA PRO A 200 13.28 -18.38 -9.73
C PRO A 200 13.60 -19.47 -8.71
N PHE A 201 14.88 -19.55 -8.32
CA PHE A 201 15.32 -20.44 -7.25
C PHE A 201 14.60 -20.13 -5.93
N ALA A 202 14.53 -18.84 -5.60
CA ALA A 202 13.91 -18.35 -4.39
C ALA A 202 13.37 -16.93 -4.59
N VAL A 203 12.20 -16.67 -4.01
CA VAL A 203 11.55 -15.36 -4.02
C VAL A 203 11.61 -14.79 -2.62
N PHE A 204 12.31 -13.66 -2.47
CA PHE A 204 12.52 -12.99 -1.19
C PHE A 204 11.55 -11.82 -1.11
N LYS A 205 10.65 -11.86 -0.12
CA LYS A 205 9.77 -10.74 0.22
C LYS A 205 10.18 -10.20 1.57
N ALA A 206 10.32 -8.88 1.69
CA ALA A 206 10.66 -8.23 2.93
C ALA A 206 9.76 -8.72 4.08
N SER A 207 10.37 -9.07 5.21
CA SER A 207 9.65 -9.38 6.44
C SER A 207 9.54 -8.13 7.33
N SER A 208 8.95 -8.28 8.52
CA SER A 208 8.93 -7.22 9.53
C SER A 208 10.31 -6.94 10.15
N LYS A 209 11.30 -7.83 9.98
CA LYS A 209 12.66 -7.63 10.49
C LYS A 209 13.58 -7.22 9.34
N ARG A 210 14.33 -6.13 9.53
CA ARG A 210 15.31 -5.64 8.55
C ARG A 210 16.31 -6.74 8.21
N ASP A 211 16.68 -6.78 6.93
CA ASP A 211 17.59 -7.77 6.38
C ASP A 211 17.12 -9.22 6.55
N VAL A 212 15.86 -9.44 6.90
CA VAL A 212 15.21 -10.76 6.97
C VAL A 212 13.99 -10.77 6.04
N PHE A 213 13.83 -11.87 5.32
CA PHE A 213 12.90 -12.05 4.23
C PHE A 213 12.09 -13.30 4.44
N ARG A 214 10.82 -13.23 4.09
CA ARG A 214 9.99 -14.41 3.86
C ARG A 214 10.37 -14.93 2.49
N VAL A 215 10.86 -16.16 2.45
CA VAL A 215 11.36 -16.79 1.24
C VAL A 215 10.38 -17.85 0.78
N LYS A 216 9.99 -17.80 -0.50
CA LYS A 216 9.29 -18.90 -1.16
C LYS A 216 10.24 -19.57 -2.14
N LEU A 217 10.48 -20.86 -1.95
CA LEU A 217 11.42 -21.65 -2.74
C LEU A 217 10.78 -22.16 -4.02
N ARG A 218 11.61 -22.63 -4.97
CA ARG A 218 11.15 -23.16 -6.27
C ARG A 218 10.16 -24.33 -6.14
N ASP A 219 10.24 -25.09 -5.05
CA ASP A 219 9.34 -26.21 -4.74
C ASP A 219 8.01 -25.77 -4.10
N GLY A 220 7.83 -24.46 -3.88
CA GLY A 220 6.65 -23.85 -3.28
C GLY A 220 6.67 -23.76 -1.77
N SER A 221 7.64 -24.35 -1.09
CA SER A 221 7.79 -24.29 0.36
C SER A 221 8.16 -22.87 0.82
N SER A 222 7.79 -22.55 2.06
CA SER A 222 8.03 -21.23 2.66
C SER A 222 9.04 -21.34 3.79
N THR A 223 10.01 -20.45 3.78
CA THR A 223 11.06 -20.36 4.79
C THR A 223 11.48 -18.91 5.02
N ILE A 224 12.57 -18.70 5.72
CA ILE A 224 13.20 -17.42 6.03
C ILE A 224 14.56 -17.34 5.35
N GLY A 225 14.92 -16.15 4.92
CA GLY A 225 16.26 -15.84 4.44
C GLY A 225 16.66 -14.46 4.92
N TYR A 226 17.95 -14.16 4.92
CA TYR A 226 18.45 -12.89 5.46
C TYR A 226 19.79 -12.50 4.86
N PHE A 227 20.13 -11.22 4.97
CA PHE A 227 21.48 -10.76 4.66
C PHE A 227 22.37 -10.91 5.90
N GLU A 228 23.55 -11.48 5.71
CA GLU A 228 24.57 -11.62 6.75
C GLU A 228 25.93 -11.32 6.11
N ASN A 229 26.57 -10.22 6.51
CA ASN A 229 27.89 -9.80 6.00
C ASN A 229 27.98 -9.67 4.46
N GLY A 230 26.91 -9.21 3.80
CA GLY A 230 26.86 -9.08 2.34
C GLY A 230 26.52 -10.38 1.59
N ASN A 231 26.32 -11.48 2.31
CA ASN A 231 25.85 -12.75 1.77
C ASN A 231 24.34 -12.87 1.91
N ILE A 232 23.71 -13.64 1.02
CA ILE A 232 22.32 -14.07 1.16
C ILE A 232 22.29 -15.43 1.82
N VAL A 233 21.61 -15.50 2.95
CA VAL A 233 21.43 -16.74 3.72
C VAL A 233 19.99 -17.20 3.59
N ILE A 234 19.76 -18.50 3.42
CA ILE A 234 18.42 -19.11 3.40
C ILE A 234 18.41 -20.30 4.36
N ASP A 235 17.39 -20.36 5.22
CA ASP A 235 17.13 -21.53 6.04
C ASP A 235 16.41 -22.58 5.18
N MET A 236 17.11 -23.63 4.74
CA MET A 236 16.56 -24.65 3.85
C MET A 236 15.83 -25.74 4.66
N PRO A 237 14.52 -25.98 4.43
CA PRO A 237 13.79 -27.02 5.15
C PRO A 237 14.27 -28.42 4.74
N GLN A 238 14.45 -29.31 5.72
CA GLN A 238 14.82 -30.71 5.54
C GLN A 238 13.59 -31.62 5.71
N SER A 239 13.66 -32.85 5.19
CA SER A 239 12.54 -33.83 5.27
C SER A 239 12.13 -34.18 6.72
N GLY A 240 12.97 -33.90 7.71
CA GLY A 240 12.71 -34.12 9.14
C GLY A 240 12.07 -32.93 9.88
N GLY A 241 11.83 -31.80 9.21
CA GLY A 241 11.31 -30.57 9.84
C GLY A 241 12.39 -29.64 10.41
N ASP A 242 13.65 -30.07 10.40
CA ASP A 242 14.80 -29.23 10.71
C ASP A 242 15.16 -28.28 9.55
N PHE A 243 15.96 -27.26 9.85
CA PHE A 243 16.44 -26.28 8.86
C PHE A 243 17.96 -26.26 8.79
N THR A 244 18.51 -26.18 7.59
CA THR A 244 19.96 -26.04 7.35
C THR A 244 20.27 -24.71 6.68
N LYS A 245 21.29 -24.02 7.18
CA LYS A 245 21.75 -22.74 6.62
C LYS A 245 22.43 -22.96 5.26
N GLU A 246 21.92 -22.35 4.21
CA GLU A 246 22.65 -22.16 2.95
C GLU A 246 23.08 -20.70 2.77
N VAL A 247 24.33 -20.48 2.36
CA VAL A 247 24.94 -19.15 2.23
C VAL A 247 25.38 -18.93 0.79
N PHE A 248 24.87 -17.87 0.17
CA PHE A 248 25.23 -17.41 -1.16
C PHE A 248 26.06 -16.13 -1.05
N SER A 249 27.31 -16.18 -1.47
CA SER A 249 28.24 -15.06 -1.40
C SER A 249 28.23 -14.26 -2.71
N GLY A 250 28.30 -12.94 -2.60
CA GLY A 250 28.39 -12.04 -3.76
C GLY A 250 29.68 -12.29 -4.56
N LYS A 251 29.57 -12.31 -5.89
CA LYS A 251 30.70 -12.40 -6.84
C LYS A 251 30.95 -11.06 -7.52
#